data_AF-A0A0A1ZI41-F1
#
_entry.id   AF-A0A0A1ZI41-F1
#
_cell.length_a   1.000
_cell.length_b   1.000
_cell.length_c   1.000
_cell.angle_alpha   90.00
_cell.angle_beta   90.00
_cell.angle_gamma   90.00
#
_symmetry.space_group_name_H-M   'P 1'
#
loop_
_entity.id
_entity.type
_entity.pdbx_description
1 polymer ?
#
loop_
_entity_poly.entity_id
_entity_poly.type
_entity_poly.pdbx_seq_one_letter_code
_entity_poly.pdbx_strand_id
1 'polypeptide(L)' 'MVPNLIGAMCAITWHIYDNQENLYGLVSLQGIFTFIGNSTLAFAAIKIFREKETYE' A
#
# COMPACT_ATOMS: atom_id res chain seq x y z
N MET A 1 7.22 -1.81 3.83
CA MET A 1 6.77 -2.13 2.44
C MET A 1 6.35 -3.58 2.24
N VAL A 2 6.93 -4.55 2.97
CA VAL A 2 6.57 -5.98 2.89
C VAL A 2 5.06 -6.28 3.06
N PRO A 3 4.31 -5.64 3.98
CA PRO A 3 2.87 -5.91 4.13
C PRO A 3 2.04 -5.49 2.91
N ASN A 4 2.39 -4.36 2.28
CA ASN A 4 1.74 -3.88 1.06
C ASN A 4 2.02 -4.81 -0.14
N LEU A 5 3.23 -5.36 -0.23
CA LEU A 5 3.61 -6.30 -1.28
C LEU A 5 2.85 -7.63 -1.15
N ILE A 6 2.73 -8.15 0.07
CA ILE A 6 1.96 -9.37 0.36
C ILE A 6 0.47 -9.16 0.02
N GLY A 7 -0.08 -7.98 0.32
CA GLY A 7 -1.45 -7.62 -0.04
C GLY A 7 -1.68 -7.64 -1.55
N ALA A 8 -0.82 -6.97 -2.32
CA ALA A 8 -0.88 -6.95 -3.78
C ALA A 8 -0.73 -8.35 -4.39
N MET A 9 0.18 -9.18 -3.86
CA MET A 9 0.34 -10.57 -4.31
C MET A 9 -0.94 -11.39 -4.09
N CYS A 10 -1.60 -11.22 -2.94
CA CYS A 10 -2.85 -11.89 -2.62
C CYS A 10 -3.99 -11.47 -3.58
N ALA A 11 -4.09 -10.18 -3.94
CA ALA A 11 -5.03 -9.69 -4.95
C ALA A 11 -4.73 -10.24 -6.36
N ILE A 12 -3.46 -10.36 -6.75
CA ILE A 12 -3.09 -10.96 -8.04
C ILE A 12 -3.45 -12.45 -8.06
N THR A 13 -3.24 -13.18 -6.96
CA THR A 13 -3.70 -14.57 -6.83
C THR A 13 -5.23 -14.68 -6.91
N TRP A 14 -5.95 -13.69 -6.40
CA TRP A 14 -7.41 -13.59 -6.46
C TRP A 14 -7.95 -13.28 -7.86
N HIS A 15 -7.18 -12.63 -8.73
CA HIS A 15 -7.53 -12.48 -10.14
C HIS A 15 -7.18 -13.72 -10.98
N ILE A 16 -6.24 -14.54 -10.52
CA ILE A 16 -5.83 -15.81 -11.17
C ILE A 16 -6.80 -16.95 -10.82
N TYR A 17 -7.43 -16.92 -9.64
CA TYR A 17 -8.46 -17.87 -9.22
C TYR A 17 -9.84 -17.21 -9.26
N ASP A 18 -10.79 -17.77 -10.01
CA ASP A 18 -12.15 -17.26 -10.25
C ASP A 18 -13.00 -17.18 -8.97
N ASN A 19 -12.69 -16.24 -8.09
CA ASN A 19 -13.37 -16.07 -6.81
C ASN A 19 -14.70 -15.34 -7.01
N GLN A 20 -15.64 -15.54 -6.07
CA GLN A 20 -16.97 -14.94 -6.14
C GLN A 20 -16.92 -13.42 -6.36
N GLU A 21 -17.69 -12.95 -7.36
CA GLU A 21 -17.71 -11.56 -7.84
C GLU A 21 -17.97 -10.54 -6.72
N ASN A 22 -18.73 -10.93 -5.69
CA ASN A 22 -19.04 -10.10 -4.52
C ASN A 22 -17.81 -9.61 -3.74
N LEU A 23 -16.64 -10.25 -3.87
CA LEU A 23 -15.44 -9.89 -3.13
C LEU A 23 -14.50 -8.93 -3.88
N TYR A 24 -14.81 -8.55 -5.14
CA TYR A 24 -13.99 -7.62 -5.94
C TYR A 24 -13.76 -6.28 -5.25
N GLY A 25 -14.76 -5.81 -4.48
CA GLY A 25 -14.67 -4.56 -3.75
C GLY A 25 -13.55 -4.53 -2.70
N LEU A 26 -13.21 -5.68 -2.09
CA LEU A 26 -12.17 -5.74 -1.06
C LEU A 26 -10.77 -5.52 -1.65
N VAL A 27 -10.51 -5.99 -2.86
CA VAL A 27 -9.22 -5.79 -3.56
C VAL A 27 -9.03 -4.32 -3.91
N SER A 28 -10.07 -3.64 -4.39
CA SER A 28 -10.05 -2.20 -4.64
C SER A 28 -9.79 -1.40 -3.36
N LEU A 29 -10.45 -1.76 -2.26
CA LEU A 29 -10.23 -1.15 -0.95
C LEU A 29 -8.78 -1.36 -0.46
N GLN A 30 -8.26 -2.56 -0.61
CA GLN A 30 -6.87 -2.89 -0.28
C GLN A 30 -5.88 -2.06 -1.10
N GLY A 31 -6.12 -1.88 -2.40
CA GLY A 31 -5.32 -1.02 -3.26
C GLY A 31 -5.30 0.44 -2.79
N ILE A 32 -6.46 0.97 -2.37
CA ILE A 32 -6.57 2.32 -1.81
C ILE A 32 -5.77 2.46 -0.51
N PHE A 33 -5.92 1.52 0.43
CA PHE A 33 -5.16 1.54 1.69
C PHE A 33 -3.65 1.43 1.46
N THR A 34 -3.23 0.65 0.47
CA THR A 34 -1.83 0.53 0.04
C THR A 34 -1.29 1.87 -0.46
N PHE A 35 -2.04 2.55 -1.32
CA PHE A 35 -1.68 3.86 -1.85
C PHE A 35 -1.57 4.92 -0.75
N ILE A 36 -2.55 4.98 0.15
CA ILE A 36 -2.54 5.91 1.28
C ILE A 36 -1.35 5.63 2.20
N GLY A 37 -1.13 4.38 2.59
CA GLY A 37 -0.03 4.00 3.48
C GLY A 37 1.35 4.33 2.91
N ASN A 38 1.57 4.08 1.62
CA ASN A 38 2.83 4.44 0.95
C ASN A 38 3.01 5.96 0.85
N SER A 39 1.94 6.70 0.55
CA SER A 39 1.97 8.17 0.50
C SER A 39 2.30 8.78 1.87
N THR A 40 1.69 8.27 2.95
CA THR A 40 2.01 8.66 4.32
C THR A 40 3.46 8.35 4.68
N LEU A 41 3.96 7.17 4.32
CA LEU A 41 5.34 6.78 4.58
C LEU A 41 6.34 7.67 3.83
N ALA A 42 6.06 7.99 2.57
CA ALA A 42 6.87 8.90 1.77
C ALA A 42 6.90 10.31 2.38
N PHE A 43 5.74 10.82 2.83
CA PHE A 43 5.66 12.11 3.50
C PHE A 43 6.44 12.13 4.82
N ALA A 44 6.34 11.05 5.61
CA ALA A 44 7.10 10.90 6.85
C ALA A 44 8.62 10.88 6.58
N ALA A 45 9.07 10.15 5.55
CA ALA A 45 10.47 10.11 5.16
C ALA A 45 11.00 11.48 4.71
N ILE A 46 10.22 12.22 3.90
CA ILE A 46 10.56 13.59 3.50
C ILE A 46 10.66 14.51 4.71
N LYS A 47 9.70 14.41 5.65
CA LYS A 47 9.70 15.22 6.87
C LYS A 47 10.96 14.95 7.69
N ILE A 48 11.30 13.68 7.94
CA ILE A 48 12.49 13.28 8.69
C ILE A 48 13.77 13.76 7.97
N PHE A 49 13.84 13.60 6.65
CA PHE A 49 15.00 14.04 5.88
C PHE A 49 15.23 15.55 6.00
N ARG A 50 14.18 16.37 5.83
CA ARG A 50 14.23 17.82 5.99
C ARG A 50 14.55 18.28 7.41
N GLU A 51 14.04 17.55 8.40
CA GLU A 51 14.38 17.80 9.80
C GLU A 51 15.88 17.56 10.03
N LYS A 52 16.40 16.45 9.51
CA LYS A 52 17.83 16.10 9.61
C LYS A 52 18.73 17.16 8.94
N GLU A 53 18.31 17.69 7.80
CA GLU A 53 19.01 18.77 7.07
C GLU A 53 19.02 20.11 7.82
N THR A 54 18.12 20.31 8.79
CA THR A 54 18.05 21.53 9.61
C THR A 54 18.96 21.44 10.86
N TYR A 55 19.44 20.25 11.21
CA TYR A 55 20.31 20.00 12.37
C TYR A 55 21.80 19.86 12.01
N GLU A 56 22.17 19.83 10.74
CA GLU A 56 23.57 19.94 10.25
C GLU A 56 23.87 21.36 9.77
#